data_AF-A0A497G0N0-F1
#
_entry.id   AF-A0A497G0N0-F1
#
_cell.length_a   1.000
_cell.length_b   1.000
_cell.length_c   1.000
_cell.angle_alpha   90.00
_cell.angle_beta   90.00
_cell.angle_gamma   90.00
#
_symmetry.space_group_name_H-M   'P 1'
#
loop_
_entity.id
_entity.type
_entity.pdbx_description
1 polymer ?
#
loop_
_entity_poly.entity_id
_entity_poly.type
_entity_poly.pdbx_seq_one_letter_code
_entity_poly.pdbx_strand_id
1 'polypeptide(L)' 'MSKNYDLNYLKEKFMEMLKRYPELEKVIEFHLRTKTNIASIDELFKDYETFEKALSMILGRETFTILIRSLFKE' A
#
# COMPACT_ATOMS: atom_id res chain seq x y z
N MET A 1 15.20 -12.97 -6.34
CA MET A 1 14.80 -13.27 -4.95
C MET A 1 13.57 -12.43 -4.65
N SER A 2 12.37 -13.00 -4.66
CA SER A 2 11.21 -12.30 -4.09
C SER A 2 11.38 -12.31 -2.57
N LYS A 3 11.54 -11.14 -1.96
CA LYS A 3 11.41 -10.98 -0.52
C LYS A 3 9.95 -11.32 -0.18
N ASN A 4 9.72 -12.40 0.56
CA ASN A 4 8.40 -12.70 1.12
C ASN A 4 8.17 -11.74 2.29
N TYR A 5 7.70 -10.54 1.97
CA TYR A 5 7.21 -9.61 2.97
C TYR A 5 5.96 -10.20 3.63
N ASP A 6 5.91 -10.20 4.97
CA ASP A 6 4.69 -10.58 5.69
C ASP A 6 3.60 -9.55 5.39
N LEU A 7 2.61 -9.95 4.60
CA LEU A 7 1.51 -9.09 4.15
C LEU A 7 0.64 -8.61 5.31
N ASN A 8 0.51 -9.40 6.38
CA ASN A 8 -0.25 -9.00 7.57
C ASN A 8 0.49 -7.91 8.35
N TYR A 9 1.80 -8.06 8.52
CA TYR A 9 2.64 -7.03 9.14
C TYR A 9 2.61 -5.73 8.32
N LEU A 10 2.72 -5.85 7.00
CA LEU A 10 2.64 -4.72 6.08
C LEU A 10 1.28 -4.00 6.17
N LYS A 11 0.19 -4.77 6.21
CA LYS A 11 -1.16 -4.23 6.42
C LYS A 11 -1.25 -3.45 7.70
N GLU A 12 -0.78 -4.01 8.81
CA GLU A 12 -0.80 -3.33 10.11
C GLU A 12 -0.06 -1.99 10.05
N LYS A 13 1.20 -1.99 9.59
CA LYS A 13 2.04 -0.78 9.54
C LYS A 13 1.49 0.27 8.56
N PHE A 14 0.95 -0.17 7.43
CA PHE A 14 0.31 0.73 6.48
C PHE A 14 -0.95 1.36 7.07
N MET A 15 -1.80 0.59 7.74
CA MET A 15 -2.99 1.12 8.42
C MET A 15 -2.63 2.04 9.60
N GLU A 16 -1.56 1.74 10.35
CA GLU A 16 -1.03 2.65 11.37
C GLU A 16 -0.58 3.99 10.78
N MET A 17 0.06 3.98 9.60
CA MET A 17 0.42 5.20 8.87
C MET A 17 -0.82 5.98 8.44
N LEU A 18 -1.82 5.32 7.85
CA LEU A 18 -3.06 5.97 7.42
C LEU A 18 -3.82 6.59 8.60
N LYS A 19 -3.87 5.92 9.75
CA LYS A 19 -4.45 6.47 10.99
C LYS A 19 -3.76 7.76 11.46
N ARG A 20 -2.45 7.88 11.24
CA ARG A 20 -1.68 9.09 11.57
C ARG A 20 -1.89 10.21 10.54
N TYR A 21 -2.21 9.85 9.30
CA TYR A 21 -2.36 10.77 8.18
C TYR A 21 -3.70 10.53 7.45
N PRO A 22 -4.84 10.95 8.01
CA PRO A 22 -6.17 10.68 7.43
C PRO A 22 -6.38 11.32 6.05
N GLU A 23 -5.62 12.37 5.70
CA GLU A 23 -5.64 12.92 4.34
C GLU A 23 -5.02 11.97 3.32
N LEU A 24 -3.94 11.28 3.71
CA LEU A 24 -3.30 10.27 2.86
C LEU A 24 -4.25 9.09 2.62
N GLU A 25 -5.02 8.69 3.63
CA GLU A 25 -6.06 7.66 3.49
C GLU A 25 -7.05 8.03 2.38
N LYS A 26 -7.63 9.24 2.43
CA LYS A 26 -8.55 9.73 1.40
C LYS A 26 -7.92 9.78 0.01
N VAL A 27 -6.66 10.21 -0.08
CA VAL A 27 -5.94 10.25 -1.36
C VAL A 27 -5.73 8.85 -1.92
N ILE A 28 -5.32 7.90 -1.09
CA ILE A 28 -5.14 6.49 -1.47
C ILE A 28 -6.49 5.92 -1.93
N GLU A 29 -7.55 6.06 -1.15
CA GLU A 29 -8.90 5.56 -1.49
C GLU A 29 -9.42 6.13 -2.82
N PHE A 30 -9.27 7.43 -3.03
CA PHE A 30 -9.65 8.08 -4.27
C PHE A 30 -8.91 7.46 -5.47
N HIS A 31 -7.60 7.25 -5.32
CA HIS A 31 -6.77 6.68 -6.37
C HIS A 31 -7.04 5.19 -6.61
N LEU A 32 -7.37 4.41 -5.58
CA LEU A 32 -7.74 3.00 -5.75
C LEU A 32 -9.00 2.85 -6.61
N ARG A 33 -10.02 3.65 -6.32
CA ARG A 33 -11.28 3.64 -7.05
C ARG A 33 -11.12 4.11 -8.49
N THR A 34 -10.29 5.12 -8.71
CA THR A 34 -10.15 5.75 -10.04
C THR A 34 -9.12 5.08 -10.93
N LYS A 35 -8.07 4.44 -10.37
CA LYS A 35 -6.94 3.90 -11.15
C LYS A 35 -6.83 2.38 -11.15
N THR A 36 -7.28 1.68 -10.12
CA THR A 36 -6.94 0.25 -9.94
C THR A 36 -8.15 -0.68 -9.94
N ASN A 37 -9.37 -0.16 -10.06
CA ASN A 37 -10.64 -0.90 -9.93
C ASN A 37 -10.73 -1.70 -8.61
N ILE A 38 -10.04 -1.22 -7.58
CA ILE A 38 -10.04 -1.80 -6.23
C ILE A 38 -11.04 -1.01 -5.39
N ALA A 39 -11.97 -1.72 -4.75
CA ALA A 39 -13.11 -1.09 -4.08
C ALA A 39 -12.76 -0.47 -2.72
N SER A 40 -11.76 -1.03 -2.03
CA SER A 40 -11.37 -0.64 -0.67
C SER A 40 -9.89 -0.86 -0.37
N ILE A 41 -9.39 -0.23 0.69
CA ILE A 41 -8.04 -0.47 1.21
C ILE A 41 -7.86 -1.94 1.66
N ASP A 42 -8.89 -2.60 2.19
CA ASP A 42 -8.76 -4.00 2.59
C ASP A 42 -8.45 -4.93 1.41
N GLU A 43 -9.02 -4.65 0.24
CA GLU A 43 -8.80 -5.43 -0.97
C GLU A 43 -7.37 -5.28 -1.52
N LEU A 44 -6.65 -4.20 -1.17
CA LEU A 44 -5.22 -4.09 -1.46
C LEU A 44 -4.42 -5.26 -0.88
N PHE A 45 -4.80 -5.72 0.31
CA PHE A 45 -4.05 -6.70 1.08
C PHE A 45 -4.52 -8.15 0.87
N LYS A 46 -5.27 -8.43 -0.21
CA LYS A 46 -5.67 -9.81 -0.54
C LYS A 46 -4.46 -10.68 -0.92
N ASP A 47 -3.47 -10.07 -1.58
CA ASP A 47 -2.18 -10.66 -1.92
C ASP A 47 -1.14 -9.55 -2.15
N TYR A 48 0.15 -9.90 -2.05
CA TYR A 48 1.23 -8.92 -2.19
C TYR A 48 1.32 -8.33 -3.60
N GLU A 49 0.99 -9.10 -4.64
CA GLU A 49 1.05 -8.64 -6.03
C GLU A 49 0.03 -7.53 -6.28
N THR A 50 -1.19 -7.68 -5.79
CA THR A 50 -2.26 -6.68 -5.84
C THR A 50 -1.84 -5.42 -5.11
N PHE A 51 -1.30 -5.56 -3.89
CA PHE A 51 -0.78 -4.45 -3.12
C PHE A 51 0.32 -3.69 -3.87
N GLU A 52 1.34 -4.41 -4.35
CA GLU A 52 2.48 -3.85 -5.07
C GLU A 52 2.03 -3.14 -6.34
N LYS A 53 1.20 -3.80 -7.15
CA LYS A 53 0.70 -3.27 -8.41
C LYS A 53 -0.11 -1.99 -8.20
N ALA A 54 -1.04 -2.01 -7.25
CA ALA A 54 -1.92 -0.88 -6.99
C ALA A 54 -1.12 0.32 -6.45
N LEU A 55 -0.34 0.15 -5.40
CA LEU A 55 0.40 1.27 -4.82
C LEU A 55 1.52 1.78 -5.74
N SER A 56 2.18 0.91 -6.52
CA SER A 56 3.15 1.36 -7.52
C SER A 56 2.50 2.21 -8.61
N MET A 57 1.24 1.93 -8.97
CA MET A 57 0.48 2.72 -9.93
C MET A 57 0.03 4.07 -9.37
N ILE A 58 -0.24 4.14 -8.06
CA ILE A 58 -0.68 5.36 -7.38
C ILE A 58 0.50 6.29 -7.07
N LEU A 59 1.57 5.75 -6.50
CA LEU A 59 2.70 6.51 -5.96
C LEU A 59 3.90 6.61 -6.92
N GLY A 60 3.94 5.75 -7.93
CA GLY A 60 5.14 5.48 -8.73
C GLY A 60 6.04 4.44 -8.06
N ARG A 61 6.83 3.73 -8.87
CA ARG A 61 7.62 2.57 -8.44
C ARG A 61 8.72 2.92 -7.44
N GLU A 62 9.39 4.06 -7.62
CA GLU A 62 10.45 4.52 -6.71
C GLU A 62 9.88 4.87 -5.33
N THR A 63 8.82 5.69 -5.29
CA THR A 63 8.11 6.05 -4.06
C THR A 63 7.58 4.82 -3.34
N PHE A 64 7.00 3.86 -4.06
CA PHE A 64 6.55 2.60 -3.51
C PHE A 64 7.69 1.83 -2.84
N THR A 65 8.84 1.75 -3.49
CA THR A 65 10.02 1.05 -2.94
C THR A 65 10.49 1.71 -1.64
N ILE A 66 10.52 3.04 -1.60
CA ILE A 66 10.89 3.81 -0.39
C ILE A 66 9.87 3.55 0.73
N LEU A 67 8.57 3.57 0.41
CA LEU A 67 7.50 3.28 1.36
C LEU A 67 7.68 1.89 1.98
N ILE A 68 7.86 0.85 1.17
CA ILE A 68 8.03 -0.53 1.66
C ILE A 68 9.23 -0.63 2.60
N ARG A 69 10.39 -0.09 2.21
CA ARG A 69 11.59 -0.09 3.08
C ARG A 69 11.32 0.63 4.40
N SER A 70 10.63 1.76 4.35
CA SER A 70 10.29 2.55 5.54
C SER A 70 9.33 1.82 6.48
N LEU A 71 8.35 1.07 5.93
CA LEU A 71 7.39 0.29 6.71
C LEU A 71 8.03 -0.95 7.35
N PHE A 72 9.01 -1.56 6.69
CA PHE A 72 9.71 -2.75 7.19
C PHE A 72 10.87 -2.47 8.14
N LYS A 73 11.25 -1.19 8.38
CA LYS A 73 12.42 -0.81 9.20
C LYS A 73 13.67 -1.63 8.84
N GLU A 74 13.97 -1.75 7.54
CA GLU A 74 15.30 -2.20 7.07
C GLU A 74 16.23 -1.00 6.88
#